data_AF-A0A6N6L6T0-F1
#
_entry.id   AF-A0A6N6L6T0-F1
#
_cell.length_a   1.000
_cell.length_b   1.000
_cell.length_c   1.000
_cell.angle_alpha   90.00
_cell.angle_beta   90.00
_cell.angle_gamma   90.00
#
_symmetry.space_group_name_H-M   'P 1'
#
loop_
_entity.id
_entity.type
_entity.pdbx_description
1 polymer ?
#
loop_
_entity_poly.entity_id
_entity_poly.type
_entity_poly.pdbx_seq_one_letter_code
_entity_poly.pdbx_strand_id
1 'polypeptide(L)'
;TELNTLLRADPHPLDDVILMAAIGRIAEGLRQLASALGNPAPAASAPPPPPAQTEATLSELARLLAANDIGARDFCHQHAATLASAFGPHHPALTGLVDRFELEQALALLKRVRGAALR
;
A
#
# COMPACT_ATOMS: atom_id res chain seq x y z
N THR A 1 -41.00 43.13 13.35
CA THR A 1 -40.60 42.90 11.94
C THR A 1 -39.09 42.90 11.73
N GLU A 2 -38.26 43.07 12.77
CA GLU A 2 -36.78 43.11 12.65
C GLU A 2 -36.06 41.79 12.99
N LEU A 3 -36.70 40.88 13.72
CA LEU A 3 -36.10 39.58 14.08
C LEU A 3 -35.94 38.61 12.90
N ASN A 4 -36.68 38.80 11.80
CA ASN A 4 -36.61 37.95 10.61
C ASN A 4 -35.48 38.36 9.63
N THR A 5 -34.83 39.50 9.86
CA THR A 5 -33.79 40.04 8.96
C THR A 5 -32.37 39.63 9.41
N LEU A 6 -32.17 39.37 10.70
CA LEU A 6 -30.89 38.91 11.27
C LEU A 6 -30.60 37.42 11.01
N LEU A 7 -31.62 36.61 10.70
CA LEU A 7 -31.46 35.18 10.39
C LEU A 7 -31.19 34.90 8.90
N ARG A 8 -31.17 35.95 8.07
CA ARG A 8 -30.99 35.88 6.61
C ARG A 8 -29.62 36.42 6.14
N ALA A 9 -28.77 36.86 7.06
CA ALA A 9 -27.46 37.41 6.73
C ALA A 9 -26.38 36.31 6.81
N ASP A 10 -25.79 36.07 5.63
CA ASP A 10 -24.48 35.47 5.40
C ASP A 10 -24.31 33.94 5.46
N PRO A 11 -24.35 33.22 4.32
CA PRO A 11 -23.54 32.01 4.18
C PRO A 11 -22.06 32.43 4.29
N HIS A 12 -21.48 32.22 5.46
CA HIS A 12 -20.12 32.63 5.81
C HIS A 12 -19.12 32.24 4.72
N PRO A 13 -18.49 33.19 3.99
CA PRO A 13 -17.45 32.89 3.01
C PRO A 13 -16.18 32.31 3.66
N LEU A 14 -16.08 32.36 4.99
CA LEU A 14 -15.00 31.75 5.76
C LEU A 14 -15.06 30.21 5.75
N ASP A 15 -16.24 29.58 5.69
CA ASP A 15 -16.33 28.12 5.65
C ASP A 15 -15.71 27.54 4.37
N ASP A 16 -15.90 28.22 3.24
CA ASP A 16 -15.34 27.80 1.95
C ASP A 16 -13.81 27.95 1.91
N VAL A 17 -13.27 29.00 2.52
CA VAL A 17 -11.81 29.21 2.64
C VAL A 17 -11.19 28.18 3.58
N ILE A 18 -11.83 27.85 4.70
CA ILE A 18 -11.36 26.81 5.61
C ILE A 18 -11.46 25.43 4.96
N LEU A 19 -12.53 25.16 4.22
CA LEU A 19 -12.71 23.92 3.47
C LEU A 19 -11.66 23.77 2.37
N MET A 20 -11.40 24.82 1.60
CA MET A 20 -10.34 24.83 0.57
C MET A 20 -8.94 24.67 1.17
N ALA A 21 -8.67 25.28 2.32
CA ALA A 21 -7.41 25.09 3.04
C ALA A 21 -7.25 23.64 3.57
N ALA A 22 -8.33 23.05 4.07
CA ALA A 22 -8.35 21.65 4.53
C ALA A 22 -8.14 20.68 3.36
N ILE A 23 -8.80 20.91 2.21
CA ILE A 23 -8.62 20.12 0.99
C ILE A 23 -7.17 20.23 0.50
N GLY A 24 -6.58 21.43 0.50
CA GLY A 24 -5.18 21.63 0.13
C GLY A 24 -4.21 20.89 1.06
N ARG A 25 -4.46 20.89 2.37
CA ARG A 25 -3.67 20.13 3.35
C ARG A 25 -3.77 18.62 3.15
N ILE A 26 -4.95 18.11 2.85
CA ILE A 26 -5.17 16.68 2.57
C ILE A 26 -4.48 16.29 1.26
N ALA A 27 -4.61 17.10 0.21
CA ALA A 27 -3.95 16.84 -1.08
C ALA A 27 -2.42 16.83 -0.95
N GLU A 28 -1.85 17.76 -0.18
CA GLU A 28 -0.40 17.78 0.06
C GLU A 28 0.05 16.59 0.91
N GLY A 29 -0.73 16.21 1.93
CA GLY A 29 -0.47 15.01 2.73
C GLY A 29 -0.49 13.74 1.88
N LEU A 30 -1.47 13.61 0.98
CA LEU A 30 -1.54 12.50 0.02
C LEU A 30 -0.38 12.51 -0.96
N ARG A 31 0.06 13.69 -1.42
CA ARG A 31 1.21 13.82 -2.33
C ARG A 31 2.54 13.50 -1.66
N GLN A 32 2.70 13.88 -0.40
CA GLN A 32 3.85 13.48 0.43
C GLN A 32 3.85 11.98 0.72
N LEU A 33 2.69 11.40 1.00
CA LEU A 33 2.55 9.96 1.21
C LEU A 33 2.84 9.20 -0.09
N ALA A 34 2.30 9.66 -1.22
CA ALA A 34 2.58 9.10 -2.55
C ALA A 34 4.06 9.24 -2.92
N SER A 35 4.72 10.33 -2.51
CA SER A 35 6.17 10.51 -2.71
C SER A 35 7.00 9.63 -1.78
N ALA A 36 6.55 9.38 -0.54
CA ALA A 36 7.20 8.45 0.39
C ALA A 36 7.01 6.99 -0.04
N LEU A 37 5.87 6.66 -0.66
CA LEU A 37 5.59 5.35 -1.24
C LEU A 37 6.28 5.16 -2.61
N GLY A 38 6.41 6.22 -3.39
CA GLY A 38 7.02 6.24 -4.72
C GLY A 38 8.54 6.44 -4.71
N ASN A 39 9.10 6.95 -3.61
CA ASN A 39 10.52 6.95 -3.36
C ASN A 39 10.82 5.70 -2.53
N PRO A 40 11.26 4.58 -3.15
CA PRO A 40 11.91 3.55 -2.36
C PRO A 40 13.06 4.27 -1.67
N ALA A 41 12.97 4.42 -0.34
CA ALA A 41 14.13 4.77 0.47
C ALA A 41 15.29 3.94 -0.07
N PRO A 42 16.49 4.53 -0.30
CA PRO A 42 17.61 3.78 -0.82
C PRO A 42 17.66 2.53 0.04
N ALA A 43 17.49 1.38 -0.62
CA ALA A 43 17.61 0.08 0.02
C ALA A 43 18.98 0.13 0.65
N ALA A 44 19.02 0.53 1.93
CA ALA A 44 20.20 0.43 2.74
C ALA A 44 20.56 -1.02 2.55
N SER A 45 21.75 -1.24 1.99
CA SER A 45 22.32 -2.54 1.66
C SER A 45 22.34 -3.40 2.92
N ALA A 46 21.18 -3.87 3.32
CA ALA A 46 21.00 -4.89 4.30
C ALA A 46 21.48 -6.15 3.57
N PRO A 47 22.40 -6.92 4.20
CA PRO A 47 22.80 -8.18 3.63
C PRO A 47 21.55 -8.97 3.24
N PRO A 48 21.54 -9.63 2.06
CA PRO A 48 20.37 -10.36 1.62
C PRO A 48 19.96 -11.32 2.75
N PRO A 49 18.67 -11.33 3.13
CA PRO A 49 18.22 -12.25 4.16
C PRO A 49 18.63 -13.67 3.76
N PRO A 50 19.04 -14.50 4.73
CA PRO A 50 19.44 -15.87 4.43
C PRO A 50 18.30 -16.57 3.69
N PRO A 51 18.60 -17.42 2.69
CA PRO A 51 17.58 -18.02 1.81
C PRO A 51 16.47 -18.74 2.58
N ALA A 52 16.78 -19.30 3.76
CA ALA A 52 15.81 -19.91 4.67
C ALA A 52 14.74 -18.94 5.21
N GLN A 53 15.09 -17.68 5.50
CA GLN A 53 14.11 -16.67 5.93
C GLN A 53 13.21 -16.26 4.77
N THR A 54 13.78 -16.13 3.56
CA THR A 54 13.02 -15.82 2.35
C THR A 54 12.00 -16.91 2.05
N GLU A 55 12.37 -18.19 2.13
CA GLU A 55 11.42 -19.30 1.94
C GLU A 55 10.34 -19.36 3.02
N ALA A 56 10.67 -19.04 4.27
CA ALA A 56 9.69 -18.95 5.36
C ALA A 56 8.67 -17.83 5.09
N THR A 57 9.13 -16.63 4.70
CA THR A 57 8.26 -15.51 4.33
C THR A 57 7.38 -15.84 3.12
N LEU A 58 7.92 -16.49 2.10
CA LEU A 58 7.15 -16.91 0.92
C LEU A 58 6.11 -17.99 1.25
N SER A 59 6.45 -18.92 2.14
CA SER A 59 5.53 -19.97 2.59
C SER A 59 4.40 -19.41 3.43
N GLU A 60 4.69 -18.45 4.30
CA GLU A 60 3.68 -17.77 5.11
C GLU A 60 2.78 -16.89 4.25
N LEU A 61 3.35 -16.14 3.29
CA LEU A 61 2.55 -15.39 2.32
C LEU A 61 1.64 -16.31 1.50
N ALA A 62 2.15 -17.45 1.04
CA ALA A 62 1.34 -18.43 0.32
C ALA A 62 0.20 -18.99 1.18
N ARG A 63 0.44 -19.19 2.49
CA ARG A 63 -0.58 -19.63 3.45
C ARG A 63 -1.66 -18.57 3.63
N LEU A 64 -1.29 -17.31 3.82
CA LEU A 64 -2.22 -16.19 3.96
C LEU A 64 -3.06 -15.98 2.70
N LEU A 65 -2.43 -16.04 1.52
CA LEU A 65 -3.14 -15.96 0.23
C LEU A 65 -4.08 -17.16 0.01
N ALA A 66 -3.68 -18.37 0.39
CA ALA A 66 -4.53 -19.57 0.30
C ALA A 66 -5.72 -19.53 1.27
N ALA A 67 -5.54 -18.91 2.44
CA ALA A 67 -6.59 -18.70 3.42
C ALA A 67 -7.52 -17.53 3.06
N ASN A 68 -7.26 -16.83 1.94
CA ASN A 68 -7.96 -15.60 1.55
C ASN A 68 -7.94 -14.54 2.66
N ASP A 69 -6.84 -14.51 3.42
CA ASP A 69 -6.69 -13.68 4.62
C ASP A 69 -6.34 -12.24 4.23
N ILE A 70 -7.08 -11.28 4.78
CA ILE A 70 -6.91 -9.85 4.51
C ILE A 70 -5.54 -9.34 5.01
N GLY A 71 -4.98 -10.02 6.03
CA GLY A 71 -3.64 -9.80 6.55
C GLY A 71 -2.54 -10.11 5.54
N ALA A 72 -2.83 -10.78 4.41
CA ALA A 72 -1.85 -10.96 3.33
C ALA A 72 -1.30 -9.62 2.79
N ARG A 73 -2.13 -8.56 2.79
CA ARG A 73 -1.71 -7.22 2.41
C ARG A 73 -0.74 -6.62 3.40
N ASP A 74 -1.10 -6.63 4.67
CA ASP A 74 -0.25 -6.10 5.75
C ASP A 74 1.10 -6.85 5.81
N PHE A 75 1.04 -8.17 5.68
CA PHE A 75 2.22 -9.03 5.58
C PHE A 75 3.11 -8.71 4.37
N CYS A 76 2.51 -8.45 3.20
CA CYS A 76 3.26 -8.01 2.01
C CYS A 76 3.97 -6.69 2.24
N HIS A 77 3.33 -5.73 2.91
CA HIS A 77 3.94 -4.44 3.24
C HIS A 77 5.08 -4.60 4.26
N GLN A 78 4.85 -5.38 5.33
CA GLN A 78 5.83 -5.61 6.38
C GLN A 78 7.09 -6.32 5.86
N HIS A 79 6.91 -7.24 4.90
CA HIS A 79 8.00 -8.02 4.29
C HIS A 79 8.36 -7.57 2.86
N ALA A 80 8.03 -6.34 2.48
CA ALA A 80 8.25 -5.85 1.12
C ALA A 80 9.71 -5.97 0.66
N ALA A 81 10.69 -5.71 1.54
CA ALA A 81 12.12 -5.82 1.20
C ALA A 81 12.56 -7.26 0.89
N THR A 82 12.07 -8.23 1.68
CA THR A 82 12.34 -9.66 1.46
C THR A 82 11.65 -10.14 0.19
N LEU A 83 10.39 -9.74 -0.03
CA LEU A 83 9.64 -10.06 -1.23
C LEU A 83 10.24 -9.41 -2.48
N ALA A 84 10.70 -8.17 -2.40
CA ALA A 84 11.38 -7.49 -3.50
C ALA A 84 12.69 -8.17 -3.87
N SER A 85 13.45 -8.64 -2.87
CA SER A 85 14.69 -9.40 -3.11
C SER A 85 14.42 -10.77 -3.74
N ALA A 86 13.32 -11.42 -3.38
CA ALA A 86 12.95 -12.74 -3.88
C ALA A 86 12.26 -12.73 -5.25
N PHE A 87 11.36 -11.76 -5.47
CA PHE A 87 10.57 -11.63 -6.70
C PHE A 87 11.22 -10.70 -7.73
N GLY A 88 12.17 -9.86 -7.33
CA GLY A 88 12.83 -8.88 -8.19
C GLY A 88 11.81 -8.08 -9.02
N PRO A 89 11.89 -8.15 -10.36
CA PRO A 89 11.01 -7.38 -11.25
C PRO A 89 9.53 -7.79 -11.19
N HIS A 90 9.20 -8.96 -10.63
CA HIS A 90 7.82 -9.42 -10.48
C HIS A 90 7.16 -8.95 -9.17
N HIS A 91 7.92 -8.32 -8.27
CA HIS A 91 7.41 -7.77 -7.02
C HIS A 91 6.23 -6.79 -7.22
N PRO A 92 6.32 -5.74 -8.06
CA PRO A 92 5.21 -4.79 -8.23
C PRO A 92 3.92 -5.43 -8.77
N ALA A 93 4.04 -6.50 -9.57
CA ALA A 93 2.87 -7.23 -10.06
C ALA A 93 2.18 -7.99 -8.92
N LEU A 94 2.94 -8.58 -7.99
CA LEU A 94 2.40 -9.22 -6.79
C LEU A 94 1.73 -8.20 -5.88
N THR A 95 2.40 -7.09 -5.58
CA THR A 95 1.85 -6.04 -4.70
C THR A 95 0.56 -5.45 -5.27
N GLY A 96 0.48 -5.23 -6.59
CA GLY A 96 -0.73 -4.74 -7.25
C GLY A 96 -1.88 -5.74 -7.30
N LEU A 97 -1.62 -7.05 -7.21
CA LEU A 97 -2.67 -8.06 -7.08
C LEU A 97 -3.20 -8.11 -5.64
N VAL A 98 -2.30 -8.06 -4.66
CA VAL A 98 -2.68 -8.05 -3.23
C VAL A 98 -3.44 -6.79 -2.86
N ASP A 99 -3.06 -5.62 -3.40
CA ASP A 99 -3.76 -4.35 -3.18
C ASP A 99 -5.19 -4.34 -3.76
N ARG A 100 -5.38 -5.01 -4.90
CA ARG A 100 -6.68 -5.22 -5.55
C ARG A 100 -7.49 -6.38 -4.95
N PHE A 101 -7.02 -7.00 -3.85
CA PHE A 101 -7.62 -8.19 -3.23
C PHE A 101 -7.72 -9.40 -4.17
N GLU A 102 -6.88 -9.46 -5.21
CA GLU A 102 -6.83 -10.56 -6.18
C GLU A 102 -5.92 -11.69 -5.67
N LEU A 103 -6.28 -12.26 -4.51
CA LEU A 103 -5.42 -13.16 -3.74
C LEU A 103 -5.12 -14.47 -4.48
N GLU A 104 -6.07 -14.99 -5.25
CA GLU A 104 -5.87 -16.19 -6.09
C GLU A 104 -4.83 -15.96 -7.19
N GLN A 105 -4.88 -14.79 -7.85
CA GLN A 105 -3.91 -14.42 -8.88
C GLN A 105 -2.54 -14.15 -8.28
N ALA A 106 -2.49 -13.50 -7.11
CA ALA A 106 -1.25 -13.30 -6.36
C ALA A 106 -0.59 -14.65 -6.00
N LEU A 107 -1.39 -15.62 -5.57
CA LEU A 107 -0.93 -16.98 -5.24
C LEU A 107 -0.46 -17.74 -6.48
N ALA A 108 -1.15 -17.62 -7.61
CA ALA A 108 -0.72 -18.20 -8.88
C ALA A 108 0.63 -17.63 -9.35
N LEU A 109 0.80 -16.31 -9.23
CA LEU A 109 2.04 -15.62 -9.54
C LEU A 109 3.17 -16.06 -8.60
N LEU A 110 2.89 -16.19 -7.29
CA LEU A 110 3.84 -16.68 -6.30
C LEU A 110 4.31 -18.10 -6.62
N LYS A 111 3.41 -19.02 -6.95
CA LYS A 111 3.75 -20.40 -7.35
C LYS A 111 4.61 -20.42 -8.63
N ARG A 112 4.29 -19.56 -9.61
CA ARG A 112 5.04 -19.46 -10.86
C ARG A 112 6.47 -18.97 -10.62
N VAL A 113 6.64 -17.89 -9.86
CA VAL A 113 7.97 -17.33 -9.59
C VAL A 113 8.81 -18.28 -8.72
N ARG A 114 8.20 -18.92 -7.72
CA ARG A 114 8.89 -19.95 -6.92
C ARG A 114 9.32 -21.15 -7.77
N GLY A 115 8.47 -21.59 -8.71
CA GLY A 115 8.82 -22.66 -9.65
C GLY A 115 9.90 -22.27 -10.67
N ALA A 116 10.02 -20.98 -11.00
CA ALA A 116 11.07 -20.47 -11.87
C ALA A 116 12.42 -20.28 -11.13
N ALA A 117 12.39 -19.94 -9.85
CA ALA A 117 13.59 -19.78 -9.02
C ALA A 117 14.26 -21.11 -8.60
N LEU A 118 13.54 -22.24 -8.74
CA LEU A 118 13.99 -23.60 -8.40
C LEU A 118 14.43 -24.43 -9.62
N ARG A 119 14.58 -23.80 -10.79
CA ARG A 119 15.03 -24.44 -12.04
C ARG A 119 16.39 -23.90 -12.47
#